data_AF-A0A496DCN8-F1
#
_entry.id   AF-A0A496DCN8-F1
#
_cell.length_a   1.000
_cell.length_b   1.000
_cell.length_c   1.000
_cell.angle_alpha   90.00
_cell.angle_beta   90.00
_cell.angle_gamma   90.00
#
_symmetry.space_group_name_H-M   'P 1'
#
loop_
_entity.id
_entity.type
_entity.pdbx_description
1 polymer ?
#
loop_
_entity_poly.entity_id
_entity_poly.type
_entity_poly.pdbx_seq_one_letter_code
_entity_poly.pdbx_strand_id
1 'polypeptide(L)'
;MVTEELKRLYYEYTGSQAEDITELPSSGSNRRYFRISGPKTLIGVSGSSQEENKAFIYMSGFFRGKGISVPEVHFYSDDYSFYLQEDLGDTMLFNAIEKGRKSCVFDEEERRLLHKTITQLPSIQYAGAEGFEYENCYPQPEFNQRSILWDLNYFKYCFLKATGMEFQEDRLEDDFQKMSDVLLQDTSPTFLYRDFQSRNVMIKDGEPWFIDFQGGRKGPVYYDVASFLWQAKANYPEDLRNELLADYLQALRKYTDVDEEHFFCQLRHFVLFRTLQVLGAYGFRGYFEKKPHFIQSVPFAINNLRQLLKNDYPEYPYLCAVLRELTGLTQFRDDIQKRMLEVKIVSFAYKKGIPNDPSGNGGGFVFDCRAINNPGKYERYNHFTGLDEPVIHFLEEDGEITQFLEHVYTIVDASVKRYLDRGFTNLMISFGCTGGQHRSVYSAQHLAEHLHAKFGVKVDLTHREQNIEQIFDAIL
;
A
#
# COMPACT_ATOMS: atom_id res chain seq x y z
N MET A 1 -20.43 -32.61 13.84
CA MET A 1 -21.19 -31.65 14.68
C MET A 1 -21.54 -30.41 13.87
N VAL A 2 -20.59 -29.54 13.49
CA VAL A 2 -20.88 -28.31 12.71
C VAL A 2 -21.66 -28.56 11.41
N THR A 3 -21.19 -29.48 10.56
CA THR A 3 -21.84 -29.75 9.26
C THR A 3 -23.26 -30.29 9.41
N GLU A 4 -23.53 -31.11 10.44
CA GLU A 4 -24.86 -31.67 10.67
C GLU A 4 -25.85 -30.60 11.15
N GLU A 5 -25.37 -29.67 11.99
CA GLU A 5 -26.15 -28.53 12.43
C GLU A 5 -26.48 -27.59 11.26
N LEU A 6 -25.51 -27.33 10.39
CA LEU A 6 -25.74 -26.53 9.17
C LEU A 6 -26.70 -27.21 8.18
N LYS A 7 -26.66 -28.55 8.03
CA LYS A 7 -27.65 -29.29 7.25
C LYS A 7 -29.06 -29.14 7.84
N ARG A 8 -29.17 -29.21 9.17
CA ARG A 8 -30.45 -29.01 9.87
C ARG A 8 -31.01 -27.62 9.60
N LEU A 9 -30.21 -26.57 9.83
CA LEU A 9 -30.62 -25.18 9.54
C LEU A 9 -31.00 -25.00 8.07
N TYR A 10 -30.23 -25.60 7.14
CA TYR A 10 -30.51 -25.51 5.71
C TYR A 10 -31.84 -26.16 5.35
N TYR A 11 -32.12 -27.33 5.92
CA TYR A 11 -33.39 -28.02 5.73
C TYR A 11 -34.56 -27.24 6.34
N GLU A 12 -34.40 -26.68 7.53
CA GLU A 12 -35.43 -25.86 8.18
C GLU A 12 -35.76 -24.60 7.37
N TYR A 13 -34.77 -23.97 6.76
CA TYR A 13 -34.96 -22.78 5.92
C TYR A 13 -35.52 -23.10 4.53
N THR A 14 -34.97 -24.12 3.85
CA THR A 14 -35.29 -24.39 2.43
C THR A 14 -36.37 -25.46 2.23
N GLY A 15 -36.67 -26.25 3.26
CA GLY A 15 -37.50 -27.45 3.16
C GLY A 15 -36.85 -28.61 2.40
N SER A 16 -35.57 -28.50 2.02
CA SER A 16 -34.85 -29.49 1.20
C SER A 16 -33.51 -29.86 1.82
N GLN A 17 -33.04 -31.07 1.57
CA GLN A 17 -31.72 -31.51 2.03
C GLN A 17 -30.62 -30.78 1.23
N ALA A 18 -29.51 -30.47 1.91
CA ALA A 18 -28.32 -29.98 1.23
C ALA A 18 -27.72 -31.09 0.34
N GLU A 19 -27.37 -30.74 -0.89
CA GLU A 19 -26.73 -31.65 -1.85
C GLU A 19 -25.23 -31.80 -1.56
N ASP A 20 -24.56 -30.69 -1.24
CA ASP A 20 -23.14 -30.66 -0.88
C ASP A 20 -22.87 -29.59 0.19
N ILE A 21 -21.85 -29.84 1.03
CA ILE A 21 -21.33 -28.85 1.97
C ILE A 21 -19.80 -28.87 1.93
N THR A 22 -19.24 -27.77 1.45
CA THR A 22 -17.80 -27.58 1.34
C THR A 22 -17.34 -26.47 2.27
N GLU A 23 -16.34 -26.75 3.12
CA GLU A 23 -15.72 -25.73 3.98
C GLU A 23 -14.85 -24.78 3.16
N LEU A 24 -15.03 -23.49 3.36
CA LEU A 24 -14.24 -22.44 2.71
C LEU A 24 -12.94 -22.17 3.51
N PRO A 25 -11.86 -21.71 2.85
CA PRO A 25 -10.60 -21.40 3.50
C PRO A 25 -10.78 -20.40 4.66
N SER A 26 -10.14 -20.70 5.81
CA SER A 26 -10.20 -19.85 6.98
C SER A 26 -9.42 -18.54 6.76
N SER A 27 -10.06 -17.41 7.05
CA SER A 27 -9.52 -16.06 6.77
C SER A 27 -8.92 -15.37 8.01
N GLY A 28 -8.42 -16.14 8.99
CA GLY A 28 -7.75 -15.61 10.19
C GLY A 28 -8.68 -15.15 11.32
N SER A 29 -9.99 -15.45 11.22
CA SER A 29 -10.97 -15.44 12.30
C SER A 29 -11.20 -16.87 12.81
N ASN A 30 -11.72 -17.01 14.03
CA ASN A 30 -12.16 -18.31 14.58
C ASN A 30 -13.48 -18.79 13.96
N ARG A 31 -14.14 -17.96 13.14
CA ARG A 31 -15.33 -18.31 12.37
C ARG A 31 -15.01 -19.25 11.22
N ARG A 32 -15.88 -20.23 11.01
CA ARG A 32 -15.80 -21.20 9.91
C ARG A 32 -16.97 -20.98 8.96
N TYR A 33 -16.66 -20.94 7.67
CA TYR A 33 -17.63 -20.69 6.60
C TYR A 33 -17.75 -21.94 5.74
N PHE A 34 -18.97 -22.29 5.35
CA PHE A 34 -19.28 -23.46 4.56
C PHE A 34 -20.20 -23.07 3.41
N ARG A 35 -19.80 -23.35 2.18
CA ARG A 35 -20.71 -23.24 1.04
C ARG A 35 -21.61 -24.47 1.01
N ILE A 36 -22.92 -24.24 1.04
CA ILE A 36 -23.95 -25.28 1.05
C ILE A 36 -24.69 -25.19 -0.29
N SER A 37 -24.61 -26.25 -1.08
CA SER A 37 -25.27 -26.37 -2.38
C SER A 37 -26.56 -27.17 -2.24
N GLY A 38 -27.57 -26.81 -3.03
CA GLY A 38 -28.89 -27.43 -3.06
C GLY A 38 -29.83 -26.59 -3.93
N PRO A 39 -31.15 -26.59 -3.70
CA PRO A 39 -32.07 -25.74 -4.45
C PRO A 39 -31.76 -24.24 -4.35
N LYS A 40 -31.07 -23.82 -3.27
CA LYS A 40 -30.50 -22.48 -3.12
C LYS A 40 -29.08 -22.59 -2.55
N THR A 41 -28.09 -22.02 -3.21
CA THR A 41 -26.72 -21.98 -2.67
C THR A 41 -26.62 -20.91 -1.58
N LEU A 42 -26.10 -21.29 -0.41
CA LEU A 42 -25.98 -20.43 0.78
C LEU A 42 -24.61 -20.60 1.44
N ILE A 43 -24.23 -19.62 2.26
CA ILE A 43 -23.08 -19.74 3.15
C ILE A 43 -23.57 -20.03 4.57
N GLY A 44 -23.24 -21.21 5.07
CA GLY A 44 -23.39 -21.55 6.48
C GLY A 44 -22.20 -21.06 7.29
N VAL A 45 -22.47 -20.41 8.42
CA VAL A 45 -21.44 -19.87 9.30
C VAL A 45 -21.53 -20.52 10.67
N SER A 46 -20.38 -20.90 11.21
CA SER A 46 -20.22 -21.34 12.60
C SER A 46 -19.28 -20.37 13.31
N GLY A 47 -19.81 -19.63 14.28
CA GLY A 47 -19.08 -18.62 15.04
C GLY A 47 -18.71 -19.09 16.45
N SER A 48 -17.61 -18.58 16.99
CA SER A 48 -17.16 -18.88 18.36
C SER A 48 -17.68 -17.89 19.42
N SER A 49 -18.26 -16.75 19.01
CA SER A 49 -18.87 -15.75 19.91
C SER A 49 -20.31 -15.50 19.48
N GLN A 50 -21.25 -15.68 20.42
CA GLN A 50 -22.67 -15.46 20.19
C GLN A 50 -22.96 -13.96 20.04
N GLU A 51 -22.28 -13.12 20.80
CA GLU A 51 -22.43 -11.66 20.77
C GLU A 51 -21.99 -11.08 19.42
N GLU A 52 -20.85 -11.55 18.91
CA GLU A 52 -20.35 -11.15 17.59
C GLU A 52 -21.28 -11.61 16.45
N ASN A 53 -21.91 -12.80 16.60
CA ASN A 53 -22.90 -13.30 15.63
C ASN A 53 -24.20 -12.48 15.69
N LYS A 54 -24.71 -12.17 16.88
CA LYS A 54 -25.88 -11.29 17.07
C LYS A 54 -25.65 -9.91 16.42
N ALA A 55 -24.46 -9.33 16.63
CA ALA A 55 -24.08 -8.07 16.01
C ALA A 55 -24.11 -8.16 14.48
N PHE A 56 -23.53 -9.21 13.90
CA PHE A 56 -23.54 -9.43 12.45
C PHE A 56 -24.97 -9.57 11.89
N ILE A 57 -25.80 -10.39 12.54
CA ILE A 57 -27.18 -10.66 12.11
C ILE A 57 -28.02 -9.37 12.15
N TYR A 58 -27.91 -8.61 13.25
CA TYR A 58 -28.56 -7.30 13.38
C TYR A 58 -28.11 -6.33 12.28
N MET A 59 -26.79 -6.15 12.11
CA MET A 59 -26.22 -5.22 11.12
C MET A 59 -26.59 -5.62 9.69
N SER A 60 -26.55 -6.91 9.36
CA SER A 60 -26.94 -7.42 8.05
C SER A 60 -28.39 -7.03 7.71
N GLY A 61 -29.33 -7.31 8.62
CA GLY A 61 -30.74 -6.96 8.44
C GLY A 61 -30.97 -5.45 8.32
N PHE A 62 -30.34 -4.67 9.21
CA PHE A 62 -30.46 -3.22 9.20
C PHE A 62 -29.94 -2.59 7.90
N PHE A 63 -28.73 -2.96 7.49
CA PHE A 63 -28.09 -2.44 6.27
C PHE A 63 -28.84 -2.85 5.00
N ARG A 64 -29.40 -4.06 4.97
CA ARG A 64 -30.30 -4.46 3.89
C ARG A 64 -31.55 -3.60 3.80
N GLY A 65 -32.17 -3.27 4.94
CA GLY A 65 -33.29 -2.35 5.00
C GLY A 65 -32.97 -0.94 4.47
N LYS A 66 -31.70 -0.52 4.55
CA LYS A 66 -31.19 0.75 4.00
C LYS A 66 -30.70 0.65 2.55
N GLY A 67 -30.80 -0.51 1.91
CA GLY A 67 -30.32 -0.72 0.54
C GLY A 67 -28.80 -0.80 0.40
N ILE A 68 -28.07 -1.05 1.49
CA ILE A 68 -26.62 -1.25 1.46
C ILE A 68 -26.30 -2.70 1.06
N SER A 69 -25.34 -2.86 0.15
CA SER A 69 -24.91 -4.14 -0.42
C SER A 69 -24.11 -5.00 0.57
N VAL A 70 -24.77 -5.61 1.55
CA VAL A 70 -24.19 -6.59 2.51
C VAL A 70 -24.83 -7.96 2.31
N PRO A 71 -24.27 -9.12 2.68
CA PRO A 71 -25.01 -10.39 2.61
C PRO A 71 -26.26 -10.35 3.50
N GLU A 72 -27.39 -10.89 3.02
CA GLU A 72 -28.59 -11.07 3.84
C GLU A 72 -28.42 -12.33 4.70
N VAL A 73 -28.75 -12.25 5.99
CA VAL A 73 -28.91 -13.44 6.84
C VAL A 73 -30.33 -13.95 6.70
N HIS A 74 -30.48 -15.18 6.25
CA HIS A 74 -31.78 -15.78 5.98
C HIS A 74 -32.33 -16.62 7.14
N PHE A 75 -31.45 -17.24 7.93
CA PHE A 75 -31.85 -18.13 9.03
C PHE A 75 -30.72 -18.27 10.05
N TYR A 76 -31.04 -18.54 11.31
CA TYR A 76 -30.05 -18.71 12.38
C TYR A 76 -30.58 -19.63 13.49
N SER A 77 -29.68 -20.24 14.25
CA SER A 77 -30.02 -21.10 15.37
C SER A 77 -30.50 -20.28 16.58
N ASP A 78 -31.31 -20.88 17.47
CA ASP A 78 -31.85 -20.22 18.66
C ASP A 78 -30.76 -19.60 19.58
N ASP A 79 -29.59 -20.22 19.62
CA ASP A 79 -28.44 -19.79 20.41
C ASP A 79 -27.47 -18.87 19.64
N TYR A 80 -27.79 -18.52 18.39
CA TYR A 80 -27.00 -17.68 17.49
C TYR A 80 -25.60 -18.22 17.17
N SER A 81 -25.32 -19.50 17.46
CA SER A 81 -24.00 -20.10 17.16
C SER A 81 -23.82 -20.44 15.68
N PHE A 82 -24.93 -20.64 14.95
CA PHE A 82 -24.97 -20.89 13.52
C PHE A 82 -25.94 -19.97 12.80
N TYR A 83 -25.61 -19.60 11.57
CA TYR A 83 -26.51 -18.89 10.69
C TYR A 83 -26.24 -19.19 9.21
N LEU A 84 -27.26 -18.98 8.38
CA LEU A 84 -27.20 -19.08 6.94
C LEU A 84 -27.32 -17.68 6.34
N GLN A 85 -26.38 -17.33 5.49
CA GLN A 85 -26.38 -16.07 4.76
C GLN A 85 -26.30 -16.29 3.25
N GLU A 86 -26.59 -15.22 2.51
CA GLU A 86 -26.45 -15.20 1.06
C GLU A 86 -25.01 -15.50 0.61
N ASP A 87 -24.90 -16.29 -0.47
CA ASP A 87 -23.64 -16.49 -1.17
C ASP A 87 -23.38 -15.33 -2.15
N LEU A 88 -22.24 -14.66 -1.95
CA LEU A 88 -21.79 -13.54 -2.77
C LEU A 88 -20.77 -13.96 -3.84
N GLY A 89 -20.48 -15.26 -3.98
CA GLY A 89 -19.49 -15.80 -4.91
C GLY A 89 -18.11 -15.96 -4.27
N ASP A 90 -17.06 -15.89 -5.09
CA ASP A 90 -15.66 -16.14 -4.68
C ASP A 90 -14.72 -14.96 -4.93
N THR A 91 -15.19 -13.93 -5.64
CA THR A 91 -14.32 -12.84 -6.09
C THR A 91 -14.21 -11.77 -5.02
N MET A 92 -13.09 -11.75 -4.31
CA MET A 92 -12.71 -10.63 -3.43
C MET A 92 -12.13 -9.47 -4.26
N LEU A 93 -12.41 -8.22 -3.90
CA LEU A 93 -11.81 -7.02 -4.51
C LEU A 93 -10.28 -7.07 -4.44
N PHE A 94 -9.71 -7.54 -3.33
CA PHE A 94 -8.27 -7.73 -3.17
C PHE A 94 -7.64 -8.62 -4.26
N ASN A 95 -8.38 -9.64 -4.71
CA ASN A 95 -7.95 -10.54 -5.79
C ASN A 95 -8.26 -9.93 -7.17
N ALA A 96 -9.39 -9.25 -7.31
CA ALA A 96 -9.78 -8.57 -8.54
C ALA A 96 -8.78 -7.48 -8.97
N ILE A 97 -8.07 -6.86 -8.01
CA ILE A 97 -7.05 -5.83 -8.26
C ILE A 97 -5.60 -6.34 -8.14
N GLU A 98 -5.38 -7.66 -8.22
CA GLU A 98 -4.08 -8.27 -7.95
C GLU A 98 -2.99 -7.77 -8.91
N LYS A 99 -3.33 -7.55 -10.19
CA LYS A 99 -2.40 -7.11 -11.22
C LYS A 99 -1.86 -5.71 -10.91
N GLY A 100 -2.75 -4.76 -10.60
CA GLY A 100 -2.39 -3.42 -10.17
C GLY A 100 -1.60 -3.42 -8.87
N ARG A 101 -2.02 -4.24 -7.89
CA ARG A 101 -1.30 -4.43 -6.62
C ARG A 101 0.16 -4.88 -6.79
N LYS A 102 0.41 -5.84 -7.68
CA LYS A 102 1.75 -6.40 -7.91
C LYS A 102 2.63 -5.50 -8.78
N SER A 103 2.03 -4.74 -9.69
CA SER A 103 2.76 -3.91 -10.67
C SER A 103 2.78 -2.41 -10.35
N CYS A 104 2.05 -1.98 -9.32
CA CYS A 104 1.71 -0.58 -9.02
C CYS A 104 0.96 0.14 -10.16
N VAL A 105 0.45 -0.59 -11.15
CA VAL A 105 -0.27 -0.03 -12.31
C VAL A 105 -1.62 -0.68 -12.47
N PHE A 106 -2.63 0.05 -12.02
CA PHE A 106 -4.03 -0.36 -12.05
C PHE A 106 -4.64 -0.01 -13.40
N ASP A 107 -5.23 -1.01 -14.05
CA ASP A 107 -5.97 -0.81 -15.29
C ASP A 107 -7.37 -0.23 -15.05
N GLU A 108 -8.10 0.06 -16.13
CA GLU A 108 -9.38 0.76 -16.08
C GLU A 108 -10.43 0.01 -15.25
N GLU A 109 -10.48 -1.33 -15.35
CA GLU A 109 -11.44 -2.13 -14.60
C GLU A 109 -11.08 -2.19 -13.11
N GLU A 110 -9.81 -2.37 -12.78
CA GLU A 110 -9.35 -2.35 -11.39
C GLU A 110 -9.63 -1.00 -10.74
N ARG A 111 -9.35 0.11 -11.45
CA ARG A 111 -9.69 1.46 -11.01
C ARG A 111 -11.19 1.59 -10.81
N ARG A 112 -12.01 1.22 -11.80
CA ARG A 112 -13.48 1.30 -11.74
C ARG A 112 -14.03 0.61 -10.49
N LEU A 113 -13.53 -0.57 -10.13
CA LEU A 113 -13.94 -1.29 -8.92
C LEU A 113 -13.55 -0.52 -7.63
N LEU A 114 -12.35 0.05 -7.58
CA LEU A 114 -11.90 0.86 -6.44
C LEU A 114 -12.73 2.13 -6.27
N HIS A 115 -12.98 2.86 -7.36
CA HIS A 115 -13.83 4.06 -7.37
C HIS A 115 -15.26 3.73 -6.91
N LYS A 116 -15.86 2.66 -7.44
CA LYS A 116 -17.18 2.18 -6.97
C LYS A 116 -17.20 1.83 -5.48
N THR A 117 -16.13 1.22 -4.98
CA THR A 117 -16.05 0.79 -3.58
C THR A 117 -15.98 1.99 -2.64
N ILE A 118 -15.06 2.93 -2.90
CA ILE A 118 -14.86 4.07 -2.01
C ILE A 118 -16.03 5.06 -2.03
N THR A 119 -16.70 5.22 -3.17
CA THR A 119 -17.86 6.13 -3.29
C THR A 119 -19.12 5.63 -2.58
N GLN A 120 -19.20 4.34 -2.23
CA GLN A 120 -20.28 3.78 -1.42
C GLN A 120 -20.06 3.96 0.09
N LEU A 121 -18.81 4.21 0.52
CA LEU A 121 -18.47 4.31 1.95
C LEU A 121 -19.28 5.41 2.69
N PRO A 122 -19.47 6.64 2.15
CA PRO A 122 -20.30 7.64 2.82
C PRO A 122 -21.75 7.18 3.06
N SER A 123 -22.32 6.39 2.14
CA SER A 123 -23.67 5.83 2.34
C SER A 123 -23.71 4.86 3.51
N ILE A 124 -22.68 4.01 3.67
CA ILE A 124 -22.57 3.12 4.84
C ILE A 124 -22.41 3.95 6.12
N GLN A 125 -21.59 5.00 6.07
CA GLN A 125 -21.29 5.82 7.25
C GLN A 125 -22.48 6.65 7.72
N TYR A 126 -23.27 7.23 6.81
CA TYR A 126 -24.40 8.12 7.17
C TYR A 126 -25.75 7.40 7.13
N ALA A 127 -26.12 6.80 5.98
CA ALA A 127 -27.40 6.10 5.88
C ALA A 127 -27.42 4.84 6.75
N GLY A 128 -26.27 4.19 6.93
CA GLY A 128 -26.10 3.08 7.87
C GLY A 128 -26.09 3.50 9.35
N ALA A 129 -25.99 4.78 9.68
CA ALA A 129 -26.09 5.28 11.05
C ALA A 129 -27.51 5.76 11.42
N GLU A 130 -28.31 6.14 10.41
CA GLU A 130 -29.63 6.74 10.62
C GLU A 130 -30.64 5.72 11.18
N GLY A 131 -30.91 5.81 12.48
CA GLY A 131 -31.80 4.89 13.21
C GLY A 131 -31.10 3.61 13.67
N PHE A 132 -29.76 3.56 13.62
CA PHE A 132 -28.98 2.42 14.08
C PHE A 132 -28.87 2.40 15.61
N GLU A 133 -29.14 1.24 16.22
CA GLU A 133 -29.06 1.02 17.67
C GLU A 133 -27.69 0.45 18.04
N TYR A 134 -26.78 1.31 18.48
CA TYR A 134 -25.39 0.95 18.76
C TYR A 134 -25.20 -0.01 19.94
N GLU A 135 -26.22 -0.22 20.76
CA GLU A 135 -26.23 -1.22 21.84
C GLU A 135 -26.09 -2.65 21.30
N ASN A 136 -26.42 -2.88 20.02
CA ASN A 136 -26.27 -4.16 19.34
C ASN A 136 -24.86 -4.38 18.75
N CYS A 137 -23.95 -3.41 18.88
CA CYS A 137 -22.56 -3.56 18.43
C CYS A 137 -21.72 -4.39 19.40
N TYR A 138 -20.74 -5.10 18.85
CA TYR A 138 -19.76 -5.87 19.61
C TYR A 138 -18.33 -5.59 19.11
N PRO A 139 -17.31 -5.50 19.99
CA PRO A 139 -17.35 -5.58 21.45
C PRO A 139 -17.70 -4.26 22.15
N GLN A 140 -17.83 -3.15 21.41
CA GLN A 140 -18.10 -1.83 21.97
C GLN A 140 -19.07 -1.05 21.05
N PRO A 141 -19.99 -0.25 21.61
CA PRO A 141 -20.95 0.55 20.84
C PRO A 141 -20.33 1.75 20.13
N GLU A 142 -19.18 2.22 20.61
CA GLU A 142 -18.55 3.43 20.10
C GLU A 142 -17.01 3.33 20.06
N PHE A 143 -16.43 4.16 19.22
CA PHE A 143 -15.01 4.47 19.20
C PHE A 143 -14.68 5.38 20.38
N ASN A 144 -13.84 4.88 21.29
CA ASN A 144 -13.53 5.55 22.54
C ASN A 144 -12.05 5.44 22.92
N GLN A 145 -11.65 6.24 23.90
CA GLN A 145 -10.28 6.29 24.43
C GLN A 145 -9.74 4.91 24.80
N ARG A 146 -10.54 4.08 25.48
CA ARG A 146 -10.13 2.73 25.88
C ARG A 146 -9.73 1.88 24.66
N SER A 147 -10.53 1.91 23.60
CA SER A 147 -10.24 1.17 22.37
C SER A 147 -9.01 1.69 21.63
N ILE A 148 -8.79 3.02 21.63
CA ILE A 148 -7.60 3.64 21.03
C ILE A 148 -6.34 3.21 21.78
N LEU A 149 -6.35 3.34 23.11
CA LEU A 149 -5.21 2.99 23.95
C LEU A 149 -4.91 1.49 23.91
N TRP A 150 -5.91 0.63 23.73
CA TRP A 150 -5.66 -0.81 23.48
C TRP A 150 -4.89 -1.02 22.17
N ASP A 151 -5.32 -0.41 21.08
CA ASP A 151 -4.65 -0.54 19.78
C ASP A 151 -3.21 0.04 19.82
N LEU A 152 -2.99 1.16 20.53
CA LEU A 152 -1.66 1.75 20.72
C LEU A 152 -0.75 0.93 21.65
N ASN A 153 -1.29 0.38 22.74
CA ASN A 153 -0.54 -0.52 23.61
C ASN A 153 -0.19 -1.83 22.90
N TYR A 154 -1.07 -2.31 22.01
CA TYR A 154 -0.78 -3.47 21.19
C TYR A 154 0.42 -3.22 20.25
N PHE A 155 0.51 -2.03 19.66
CA PHE A 155 1.72 -1.59 18.96
C PHE A 155 2.96 -1.56 19.86
N LYS A 156 2.86 -0.93 21.03
CA LYS A 156 3.97 -0.82 22.00
C LYS A 156 4.51 -2.20 22.40
N TYR A 157 3.65 -3.11 22.84
CA TYR A 157 4.08 -4.38 23.42
C TYR A 157 4.35 -5.46 22.37
N CYS A 158 3.55 -5.54 21.30
CA CYS A 158 3.68 -6.62 20.33
C CYS A 158 4.63 -6.30 19.18
N PHE A 159 4.93 -5.01 18.94
CA PHE A 159 5.84 -4.61 17.87
C PHE A 159 7.06 -3.86 18.39
N LEU A 160 6.90 -2.69 19.03
CA LEU A 160 8.05 -1.87 19.46
C LEU A 160 8.99 -2.62 20.39
N LYS A 161 8.49 -3.21 21.48
CA LYS A 161 9.34 -3.99 22.41
C LYS A 161 10.04 -5.17 21.72
N ALA A 162 9.41 -5.78 20.72
CA ALA A 162 10.00 -6.89 19.98
C ALA A 162 11.18 -6.46 19.08
N THR A 163 11.31 -5.18 18.75
CA THR A 163 12.46 -4.66 17.98
C THR A 163 13.73 -4.51 18.82
N GLY A 164 13.63 -4.57 20.16
CA GLY A 164 14.74 -4.34 21.07
C GLY A 164 15.08 -2.87 21.31
N MET A 165 14.31 -1.92 20.75
CA MET A 165 14.49 -0.50 21.03
C MET A 165 14.23 -0.15 22.50
N GLU A 166 15.06 0.73 23.05
CA GLU A 166 14.84 1.31 24.38
C GLU A 166 14.11 2.65 24.26
N PHE A 167 13.01 2.80 25.00
CA PHE A 167 12.23 4.03 25.06
C PHE A 167 11.57 4.20 26.43
N GLN A 168 11.28 5.44 26.78
CA GLN A 168 10.59 5.85 28.01
C GLN A 168 9.09 5.62 27.84
N GLU A 169 8.55 4.59 28.51
CA GLU A 169 7.16 4.18 28.33
C GLU A 169 6.16 5.24 28.81
N ASP A 170 6.47 5.93 29.90
CA ASP A 170 5.66 7.03 30.45
C ASP A 170 5.49 8.15 29.44
N ARG A 171 6.58 8.62 28.83
CA ARG A 171 6.52 9.67 27.79
C ARG A 171 5.80 9.23 26.52
N LEU A 172 5.90 7.94 26.18
CA LEU A 172 5.19 7.38 25.03
C LEU A 172 3.69 7.28 25.31
N GLU A 173 3.31 6.89 26.53
CA GLU A 173 1.92 6.82 26.98
C GLU A 173 1.28 8.21 27.08
N ASP A 174 2.03 9.24 27.52
CA ASP A 174 1.57 10.63 27.49
C ASP A 174 1.19 11.05 26.06
N ASP A 175 2.01 10.70 25.07
CA ASP A 175 1.75 11.00 23.66
C ASP A 175 0.65 10.12 23.06
N PHE A 176 0.48 8.88 23.52
CA PHE A 176 -0.69 8.04 23.19
C PHE A 176 -1.99 8.65 23.72
N GLN A 177 -1.96 9.23 24.93
CA GLN A 177 -3.11 9.91 25.50
C GLN A 177 -3.48 11.13 24.65
N LYS A 178 -2.50 11.97 24.29
CA LYS A 178 -2.74 13.11 23.40
C LYS A 178 -3.27 12.69 22.03
N MET A 179 -2.72 11.62 21.44
CA MET A 179 -3.26 11.07 20.20
C MET A 179 -4.73 10.64 20.37
N SER A 180 -5.07 10.00 21.48
CA SER A 180 -6.46 9.66 21.79
C SER A 180 -7.34 10.89 21.88
N ASP A 181 -6.87 11.97 22.51
CA ASP A 181 -7.63 13.22 22.64
C ASP A 181 -7.88 13.83 21.25
N VAL A 182 -6.85 13.89 20.39
CA VAL A 182 -6.95 14.38 19.00
C VAL A 182 -7.95 13.55 18.17
N LEU A 183 -7.87 12.23 18.23
CA LEU A 183 -8.76 11.33 17.46
C LEU A 183 -10.23 11.40 17.92
N LEU A 184 -10.49 11.90 19.13
CA LEU A 184 -11.84 12.04 19.70
C LEU A 184 -12.42 13.45 19.57
N GLN A 185 -11.68 14.41 19.00
CA GLN A 185 -12.17 15.79 18.81
C GLN A 185 -13.43 15.83 17.92
N ASP A 186 -13.42 15.06 16.82
CA ASP A 186 -14.53 15.02 15.89
C ASP A 186 -15.53 13.93 16.28
N THR A 187 -16.61 14.34 16.93
CA THR A 187 -17.74 13.45 17.20
C THR A 187 -18.71 13.50 16.01
N SER A 188 -18.64 12.50 15.14
CA SER A 188 -19.61 12.32 14.04
C SER A 188 -20.63 11.23 14.40
N PRO A 189 -21.94 11.44 14.15
CA PRO A 189 -22.97 10.42 14.34
C PRO A 189 -22.97 9.41 13.18
N THR A 190 -21.80 8.87 12.86
CA THR A 190 -21.59 7.98 11.71
C THR A 190 -21.28 6.56 12.15
N PHE A 191 -21.60 5.61 11.28
CA PHE A 191 -21.23 4.21 11.44
C PHE A 191 -19.78 4.03 10.96
N LEU A 192 -18.90 3.70 11.89
CA LEU A 192 -17.52 3.28 11.65
C LEU A 192 -17.51 1.79 11.32
N TYR A 193 -17.13 1.43 10.10
CA TYR A 193 -17.00 0.04 9.63
C TYR A 193 -15.84 -0.69 10.33
N ARG A 194 -14.75 0.03 10.62
CA ARG A 194 -13.50 -0.43 11.25
C ARG A 194 -12.62 -1.28 10.33
N ASP A 195 -13.11 -2.35 9.72
CA ASP A 195 -12.30 -3.18 8.80
C ASP A 195 -12.65 -2.97 7.31
N PHE A 196 -12.92 -1.72 6.92
CA PHE A 196 -13.20 -1.36 5.53
C PHE A 196 -11.95 -1.48 4.66
N GLN A 197 -11.76 -2.66 4.05
CA GLN A 197 -10.54 -3.06 3.36
C GLN A 197 -10.88 -3.91 2.14
N SER A 198 -10.00 -3.91 1.14
CA SER A 198 -10.24 -4.62 -0.14
C SER A 198 -10.43 -6.13 0.00
N ARG A 199 -9.94 -6.73 1.09
CA ARG A 199 -10.17 -8.16 1.41
C ARG A 199 -11.54 -8.45 2.03
N ASN A 200 -12.26 -7.42 2.44
CA ASN A 200 -13.58 -7.48 3.06
C ASN A 200 -14.66 -6.90 2.12
N VAL A 201 -14.34 -6.86 0.82
CA VAL A 201 -15.25 -6.45 -0.25
C VAL A 201 -15.29 -7.57 -1.28
N MET A 202 -16.47 -8.14 -1.50
CA MET A 202 -16.79 -9.11 -2.54
C MET A 202 -17.24 -8.38 -3.80
N ILE A 203 -16.98 -8.95 -4.98
CA ILE A 203 -17.48 -8.45 -6.26
C ILE A 203 -18.51 -9.43 -6.79
N LYS A 204 -19.77 -8.99 -6.87
CA LYS A 204 -20.90 -9.75 -7.42
C LYS A 204 -21.58 -8.90 -8.47
N ASP A 205 -21.72 -9.45 -9.67
CA ASP A 205 -22.31 -8.78 -10.83
C ASP A 205 -21.66 -7.42 -11.17
N GLY A 206 -20.34 -7.31 -10.92
CA GLY A 206 -19.57 -6.09 -11.20
C GLY A 206 -19.76 -4.95 -10.19
N GLU A 207 -20.45 -5.23 -9.08
CA GLU A 207 -20.68 -4.31 -7.96
C GLU A 207 -19.98 -4.78 -6.68
N PRO A 208 -19.53 -3.84 -5.81
CA PRO A 208 -18.94 -4.18 -4.53
C PRO A 208 -20.02 -4.53 -3.49
N TRP A 209 -19.73 -5.56 -2.72
CA TRP A 209 -20.53 -6.07 -1.61
C TRP A 209 -19.67 -6.18 -0.36
N PHE A 210 -20.19 -5.75 0.78
CA PHE A 210 -19.42 -5.53 1.98
C PHE A 210 -19.62 -6.67 2.98
N ILE A 211 -18.53 -7.19 3.54
CA ILE A 211 -18.52 -8.29 4.53
C ILE A 211 -17.61 -7.93 5.71
N ASP A 212 -17.67 -8.69 6.80
CA ASP A 212 -16.80 -8.50 7.97
C ASP A 212 -17.01 -7.12 8.68
N PHE A 213 -18.24 -6.61 8.68
CA PHE A 213 -18.63 -5.34 9.32
C PHE A 213 -19.06 -5.47 10.79
N GLN A 214 -19.08 -6.68 11.36
CA GLN A 214 -19.60 -6.91 12.73
C GLN A 214 -18.81 -6.23 13.84
N GLY A 215 -17.57 -5.83 13.57
CA GLY A 215 -16.76 -5.02 14.48
C GLY A 215 -17.08 -3.52 14.43
N GLY A 216 -18.01 -3.12 13.56
CA GLY A 216 -18.44 -1.74 13.35
C GLY A 216 -19.21 -1.17 14.52
N ARG A 217 -19.17 0.15 14.64
CA ARG A 217 -19.61 0.90 15.84
C ARG A 217 -19.84 2.38 15.51
N LYS A 218 -20.27 3.18 16.47
CA LYS A 218 -20.32 4.63 16.29
C LYS A 218 -18.90 5.19 16.25
N GLY A 219 -18.57 6.01 15.25
CA GLY A 219 -17.23 6.58 15.19
C GLY A 219 -16.98 7.46 13.98
N PRO A 220 -15.79 8.07 13.91
CA PRO A 220 -15.44 9.07 12.90
C PRO A 220 -15.19 8.44 11.52
N VAL A 221 -15.50 9.20 10.48
CA VAL A 221 -15.44 8.74 9.08
C VAL A 221 -14.01 8.45 8.58
N TYR A 222 -13.02 9.16 9.12
CA TYR A 222 -11.63 9.13 8.67
C TYR A 222 -10.98 7.75 8.82
N TYR A 223 -11.41 6.98 9.82
CA TYR A 223 -10.80 5.69 10.13
C TYR A 223 -10.99 4.71 8.98
N ASP A 224 -12.19 4.64 8.38
CA ASP A 224 -12.46 3.71 7.28
C ASP A 224 -11.75 4.13 5.99
N VAL A 225 -11.65 5.44 5.76
CA VAL A 225 -10.88 6.02 4.65
C VAL A 225 -9.40 5.64 4.79
N ALA A 226 -8.83 5.82 5.98
CA ALA A 226 -7.46 5.42 6.29
C ALA A 226 -7.26 3.90 6.14
N SER A 227 -8.19 3.10 6.65
CA SER A 227 -8.19 1.63 6.55
C SER A 227 -8.17 1.15 5.11
N PHE A 228 -8.88 1.81 4.20
CA PHE A 228 -8.92 1.41 2.79
C PHE A 228 -7.73 1.93 2.00
N LEU A 229 -7.34 3.19 2.17
CA LEU A 229 -6.38 3.83 1.26
C LEU A 229 -4.91 3.58 1.63
N TRP A 230 -4.62 3.30 2.89
CA TRP A 230 -3.26 2.99 3.38
C TRP A 230 -3.07 1.51 3.71
N GLN A 231 -3.82 0.62 3.06
CA GLN A 231 -3.61 -0.82 3.14
C GLN A 231 -2.20 -1.20 2.66
N ALA A 232 -1.31 -1.59 3.57
CA ALA A 232 0.09 -1.89 3.29
C ALA A 232 0.28 -2.90 2.13
N LYS A 233 -0.54 -3.96 2.09
CA LYS A 233 -0.51 -4.92 0.98
C LYS A 233 -1.08 -4.35 -0.30
N ALA A 234 -2.16 -3.57 -0.25
CA ALA A 234 -2.80 -3.08 -1.46
C ALA A 234 -1.91 -2.13 -2.28
N ASN A 235 -0.94 -1.50 -1.62
CA ASN A 235 0.17 -0.76 -2.25
C ASN A 235 -0.30 0.25 -3.30
N TYR A 236 -1.36 1.01 -2.98
CA TYR A 236 -1.89 2.03 -3.87
C TYR A 236 -0.87 3.16 -4.05
N PRO A 237 -0.51 3.51 -5.31
CA PRO A 237 0.35 4.65 -5.58
C PRO A 237 -0.34 5.95 -5.15
N GLU A 238 0.45 6.99 -4.92
CA GLU A 238 -0.03 8.27 -4.39
C GLU A 238 -1.10 8.91 -5.30
N ASP A 239 -0.89 8.92 -6.62
CA ASP A 239 -1.85 9.45 -7.59
C ASP A 239 -3.22 8.77 -7.47
N LEU A 240 -3.25 7.43 -7.46
CA LEU A 240 -4.50 6.67 -7.30
C LEU A 240 -5.15 6.95 -5.93
N ARG A 241 -4.36 7.11 -4.87
CA ARG A 241 -4.88 7.42 -3.55
C ARG A 241 -5.57 8.79 -3.54
N ASN A 242 -4.96 9.79 -4.17
CA ASN A 242 -5.51 11.13 -4.27
C ASN A 242 -6.78 11.15 -5.13
N GLU A 243 -6.81 10.41 -6.23
CA GLU A 243 -8.02 10.21 -7.04
C GLU A 243 -9.17 9.61 -6.21
N LEU A 244 -8.92 8.52 -5.47
CA LEU A 244 -9.92 7.87 -4.63
C LEU A 244 -10.39 8.74 -3.45
N LEU A 245 -9.50 9.58 -2.89
CA LEU A 245 -9.86 10.58 -1.88
C LEU A 245 -10.79 11.65 -2.43
N ALA A 246 -10.51 12.17 -3.62
CA ALA A 246 -11.36 13.16 -4.27
C ALA A 246 -12.78 12.61 -4.50
N ASP A 247 -12.86 11.36 -4.98
CA ASP A 247 -14.13 10.66 -5.17
C ASP A 247 -14.89 10.43 -3.86
N TYR A 248 -14.18 10.04 -2.80
CA TYR A 248 -14.76 9.91 -1.47
C TYR A 248 -15.35 11.24 -0.98
N LEU A 249 -14.59 12.34 -1.07
CA LEU A 249 -15.02 13.66 -0.62
C LEU A 249 -16.22 14.15 -1.44
N GLN A 250 -16.22 13.91 -2.76
CA GLN A 250 -17.36 14.24 -3.62
C GLN A 250 -18.62 13.46 -3.26
N ALA A 251 -18.48 12.18 -2.89
CA ALA A 251 -19.60 11.38 -2.40
C ALA A 251 -20.06 11.81 -1.00
N LEU A 252 -19.13 12.17 -0.12
CA LEU A 252 -19.38 12.62 1.26
C LEU A 252 -20.19 13.93 1.30
N ARG A 253 -19.93 14.86 0.37
CA ARG A 253 -20.67 16.14 0.23
C ARG A 253 -22.18 16.02 0.09
N LYS A 254 -22.69 14.83 -0.25
CA LYS A 254 -24.14 14.57 -0.31
C LYS A 254 -24.77 14.46 1.10
N TYR A 255 -23.96 14.24 2.12
CA TYR A 255 -24.40 13.96 3.50
C TYR A 255 -23.98 15.05 4.49
N THR A 256 -22.88 15.74 4.24
CA THR A 256 -22.37 16.81 5.11
C THR A 256 -21.58 17.83 4.31
N ASP A 257 -21.49 19.06 4.83
CA ASP A 257 -20.48 20.00 4.38
C ASP A 257 -19.08 19.49 4.77
N VAL A 258 -18.11 19.70 3.89
CA VAL A 258 -16.74 19.18 4.05
C VAL A 258 -15.76 20.36 3.98
N ASP A 259 -15.13 20.65 5.10
CA ASP A 259 -13.90 21.42 5.16
C ASP A 259 -12.74 20.49 4.77
N GLU A 260 -12.22 20.63 3.55
CA GLU A 260 -11.15 19.76 3.05
C GLU A 260 -9.86 19.91 3.86
N GLU A 261 -9.51 21.12 4.29
CA GLU A 261 -8.27 21.36 5.04
C GLU A 261 -8.33 20.64 6.39
N HIS A 262 -9.43 20.81 7.12
CA HIS A 262 -9.69 20.08 8.37
C HIS A 262 -9.75 18.57 8.14
N PHE A 263 -10.43 18.12 7.07
CA PHE A 263 -10.56 16.70 6.75
C PHE A 263 -9.19 16.04 6.54
N PHE A 264 -8.30 16.66 5.76
CA PHE A 264 -6.96 16.12 5.50
C PHE A 264 -6.08 16.18 6.75
N CYS A 265 -6.19 17.23 7.56
CA CYS A 265 -5.51 17.33 8.85
C CYS A 265 -5.89 16.16 9.77
N GLN A 266 -7.18 15.93 9.95
CA GLN A 266 -7.70 14.85 10.81
C GLN A 266 -7.38 13.47 10.23
N LEU A 267 -7.60 13.26 8.93
CA LEU A 267 -7.28 12.00 8.26
C LEU A 267 -5.82 11.61 8.49
N ARG A 268 -4.89 12.57 8.46
CA ARG A 268 -3.46 12.32 8.69
C ARG A 268 -3.18 11.69 10.07
N HIS A 269 -3.93 12.06 11.11
CA HIS A 269 -3.82 11.43 12.43
C HIS A 269 -4.38 9.99 12.43
N PHE A 270 -5.51 9.76 11.75
CA PHE A 270 -6.08 8.41 11.61
C PHE A 270 -5.18 7.48 10.79
N VAL A 271 -4.52 7.98 9.75
CA VAL A 271 -3.56 7.19 8.97
C VAL A 271 -2.38 6.76 9.82
N LEU A 272 -1.85 7.65 10.66
CA LEU A 272 -0.80 7.27 11.61
C LEU A 272 -1.30 6.23 12.60
N PHE A 273 -2.42 6.49 13.28
CA PHE A 273 -3.01 5.57 14.25
C PHE A 273 -3.25 4.16 13.66
N ARG A 274 -3.83 4.09 12.46
CA ARG A 274 -4.03 2.82 11.74
C ARG A 274 -2.72 2.13 11.40
N THR A 275 -1.70 2.88 10.99
CA THR A 275 -0.37 2.32 10.71
C THR A 275 0.23 1.68 11.96
N LEU A 276 0.13 2.34 13.12
CA LEU A 276 0.59 1.78 14.40
C LEU A 276 -0.18 0.51 14.77
N GLN A 277 -1.51 0.53 14.66
CA GLN A 277 -2.35 -0.63 14.93
C GLN A 277 -2.00 -1.84 14.04
N VAL A 278 -1.76 -1.59 12.74
CA VAL A 278 -1.33 -2.63 11.79
C VAL A 278 0.04 -3.20 12.16
N LEU A 279 0.99 -2.35 12.54
CA LEU A 279 2.30 -2.80 13.04
C LEU A 279 2.17 -3.65 14.31
N GLY A 280 1.31 -3.27 15.25
CA GLY A 280 0.99 -4.09 16.43
C GLY A 280 0.47 -5.48 16.06
N ALA A 281 -0.49 -5.56 15.12
CA ALA A 281 -1.02 -6.83 14.62
C ALA A 281 0.03 -7.68 13.89
N TYR A 282 0.90 -7.06 13.10
CA TYR A 282 2.00 -7.76 12.42
C TYR A 282 3.03 -8.26 13.42
N GLY A 283 3.33 -7.49 14.46
CA GLY A 283 4.21 -7.89 15.55
C GLY A 283 3.66 -9.10 16.30
N PHE A 284 2.39 -9.06 16.71
CA PHE A 284 1.75 -10.19 17.39
C PHE A 284 1.70 -11.44 16.51
N ARG A 285 1.09 -11.35 15.33
CA ARG A 285 0.90 -12.53 14.46
C ARG A 285 2.21 -13.03 13.87
N GLY A 286 3.15 -12.13 13.61
CA GLY A 286 4.45 -12.45 13.05
C GLY A 286 5.39 -13.04 14.10
N TYR A 287 5.68 -12.30 15.17
CA TYR A 287 6.66 -12.71 16.17
C TYR A 287 6.12 -13.74 17.16
N PHE A 288 4.86 -13.61 17.62
CA PHE A 288 4.28 -14.49 18.64
C PHE A 288 3.59 -15.72 18.02
N GLU A 289 2.73 -15.53 17.01
CA GLU A 289 2.06 -16.66 16.34
C GLU A 289 2.92 -17.32 15.25
N LYS A 290 4.13 -16.80 14.98
CA LYS A 290 5.09 -17.31 13.99
C LYS A 290 4.52 -17.44 12.56
N LYS A 291 3.65 -16.51 12.15
CA LYS A 291 3.05 -16.49 10.81
C LYS A 291 3.90 -15.62 9.85
N PRO A 292 4.71 -16.20 8.94
CA PRO A 292 5.75 -15.45 8.20
C PRO A 292 5.21 -14.36 7.28
N HIS A 293 4.02 -14.55 6.72
CA HIS A 293 3.41 -13.60 5.79
C HIS A 293 3.02 -12.25 6.43
N PHE A 294 2.92 -12.17 7.76
CA PHE A 294 2.74 -10.90 8.48
C PHE A 294 4.05 -10.12 8.57
N ILE A 295 5.17 -10.80 8.85
CA ILE A 295 6.51 -10.19 8.87
C ILE A 295 6.87 -9.62 7.50
N GLN A 296 6.55 -10.33 6.41
CA GLN A 296 6.76 -9.85 5.03
C GLN A 296 5.97 -8.56 4.71
N SER A 297 4.98 -8.19 5.52
CA SER A 297 4.16 -6.98 5.33
C SER A 297 4.68 -5.78 6.11
N VAL A 298 5.56 -5.99 7.11
CA VAL A 298 6.16 -4.93 7.93
C VAL A 298 6.88 -3.87 7.09
N PRO A 299 7.68 -4.20 6.05
CA PRO A 299 8.42 -3.19 5.29
C PRO A 299 7.52 -2.16 4.61
N PHE A 300 6.34 -2.58 4.14
CA PHE A 300 5.36 -1.67 3.54
C PHE A 300 4.78 -0.71 4.58
N ALA A 301 4.44 -1.19 5.78
CA ALA A 301 3.94 -0.37 6.87
C ALA A 301 5.01 0.62 7.39
N ILE A 302 6.28 0.19 7.48
CA ILE A 302 7.40 1.05 7.83
C ILE A 302 7.62 2.14 6.76
N ASN A 303 7.47 1.81 5.47
CA ASN A 303 7.55 2.82 4.41
C ASN A 303 6.41 3.86 4.50
N ASN A 304 5.17 3.43 4.76
CA ASN A 304 4.06 4.35 5.01
C ASN A 304 4.39 5.29 6.18
N LEU A 305 4.94 4.74 7.26
CA LEU A 305 5.34 5.52 8.43
C LEU A 305 6.42 6.57 8.08
N ARG A 306 7.43 6.23 7.26
CA ARG A 306 8.42 7.20 6.77
C ARG A 306 7.77 8.36 6.00
N GLN A 307 6.82 8.06 5.12
CA GLN A 307 6.11 9.12 4.38
C GLN A 307 5.33 10.04 5.31
N LEU A 308 4.66 9.49 6.34
CA LEU A 308 3.91 10.29 7.31
C LEU A 308 4.80 11.22 8.16
N LEU A 309 6.01 10.74 8.51
CA LEU A 309 6.98 11.45 9.36
C LEU A 309 7.80 12.52 8.62
N LYS A 310 7.62 12.66 7.29
CA LYS A 310 8.16 13.80 6.52
C LYS A 310 7.62 15.13 7.04
N ASN A 311 6.37 15.12 7.48
CA ASN A 311 5.76 16.23 8.19
C ASN A 311 5.72 15.89 9.69
N ASP A 312 5.85 16.89 10.56
CA ASP A 312 5.80 16.67 12.00
C ASP A 312 4.37 16.46 12.52
N TYR A 313 4.25 15.85 13.70
CA TYR A 313 3.03 15.85 14.49
C TYR A 313 3.34 16.52 15.83
N PRO A 314 3.12 17.84 15.95
CA PRO A 314 3.55 18.62 17.11
C PRO A 314 2.85 18.19 18.40
N GLU A 315 1.70 17.52 18.32
CA GLU A 315 0.92 17.02 19.45
C GLU A 315 1.62 15.89 20.19
N TYR A 316 2.41 15.07 19.49
CA TYR A 316 3.09 13.89 20.05
C TYR A 316 4.56 13.79 19.61
N PRO A 317 5.41 14.71 20.12
CA PRO A 317 6.81 14.81 19.69
C PRO A 317 7.68 13.62 20.12
N TYR A 318 7.39 12.99 21.26
CA TYR A 318 8.14 11.83 21.72
C TYR A 318 7.81 10.58 20.90
N LEU A 319 6.53 10.38 20.57
CA LEU A 319 6.13 9.34 19.63
C LEU A 319 6.83 9.54 18.28
N CYS A 320 6.88 10.75 17.73
CA CYS A 320 7.60 11.02 16.48
C CYS A 320 9.08 10.64 16.56
N ALA A 321 9.76 10.94 17.67
CA ALA A 321 11.16 10.57 17.88
C ALA A 321 11.35 9.04 17.87
N VAL A 322 10.51 8.31 18.62
CA VAL A 322 10.53 6.83 18.65
C VAL A 322 10.26 6.26 17.26
N LEU A 323 9.29 6.80 16.52
CA LEU A 323 8.95 6.30 15.19
C LEU A 323 10.05 6.60 14.15
N ARG A 324 10.75 7.74 14.26
CA ARG A 324 11.91 8.04 13.42
C ARG A 324 13.04 7.04 13.66
N GLU A 325 13.37 6.78 14.92
CA GLU A 325 14.36 5.76 15.29
C GLU A 325 13.96 4.37 14.75
N LEU A 326 12.70 3.98 14.95
CA LEU A 326 12.14 2.73 14.45
C LEU A 326 12.34 2.59 12.94
N THR A 327 11.96 3.62 12.17
CA THR A 327 12.13 3.59 10.71
C THR A 327 13.59 3.62 10.26
N GLY A 328 14.50 4.00 11.15
CA GLY A 328 15.94 4.07 10.93
C GLY A 328 16.70 2.80 11.31
N LEU A 329 16.08 1.78 11.89
CA LEU A 329 16.75 0.52 12.25
C LEU A 329 17.30 -0.19 11.00
N THR A 330 18.50 -0.78 11.11
CA THR A 330 19.21 -1.45 10.00
C THR A 330 18.37 -2.53 9.33
N GLN A 331 17.67 -3.35 10.13
CA GLN A 331 16.75 -4.39 9.64
C GLN A 331 15.62 -3.87 8.73
N PHE A 332 15.32 -2.58 8.78
CA PHE A 332 14.34 -1.92 7.92
C PHE A 332 14.97 -0.99 6.87
N ARG A 333 16.29 -0.77 6.91
CA ARG A 333 17.06 -0.03 5.88
C ARG A 333 17.37 -0.92 4.68
N ASP A 334 17.70 -2.19 4.90
CA ASP A 334 18.10 -3.10 3.80
C ASP A 334 16.96 -3.39 2.81
N ASP A 335 15.71 -3.33 3.27
CA ASP A 335 14.52 -3.44 2.40
C ASP A 335 14.29 -2.17 1.55
N ILE A 336 14.82 -1.02 1.97
CA ILE A 336 14.83 0.21 1.16
C ILE A 336 15.76 -0.01 -0.02
N GLN A 337 17.00 -0.41 0.23
CA GLN A 337 18.00 -0.60 -0.83
C GLN A 337 17.58 -1.64 -1.87
N LYS A 338 16.91 -2.73 -1.45
CA LYS A 338 16.36 -3.72 -2.38
C LYS A 338 15.23 -3.21 -3.29
N ARG A 339 14.59 -2.09 -2.94
CA ARG A 339 13.46 -1.50 -3.67
C ARG A 339 13.77 -0.15 -4.29
N MET A 340 14.95 0.42 -4.04
CA MET A 340 15.37 1.65 -4.70
C MET A 340 15.70 1.38 -6.16
N LEU A 341 15.43 2.38 -7.00
CA LEU A 341 15.83 2.36 -8.39
C LEU A 341 17.36 2.35 -8.47
N GLU A 342 17.91 1.28 -9.04
CA GLU A 342 19.31 1.20 -9.45
C GLU A 342 19.41 1.53 -10.94
N VAL A 343 20.20 2.55 -11.27
CA VAL A 343 20.44 2.95 -12.66
C VAL A 343 21.80 2.43 -13.09
N LYS A 344 21.83 1.54 -14.07
CA LYS A 344 23.07 1.06 -14.68
C LYS A 344 23.41 1.90 -15.90
N ILE A 345 24.58 2.52 -15.91
CA ILE A 345 25.05 3.34 -17.04
C ILE A 345 26.30 2.70 -17.64
N VAL A 346 26.28 2.45 -18.95
CA VAL A 346 27.41 1.78 -19.63
C VAL A 346 27.89 2.59 -20.82
N SER A 347 29.16 3.03 -20.81
CA SER A 347 29.80 3.50 -22.05
C SER A 347 30.38 2.33 -22.82
N PHE A 348 30.18 2.30 -24.14
CA PHE A 348 30.57 1.16 -24.96
C PHE A 348 31.08 1.53 -26.36
N ALA A 349 31.83 0.62 -26.98
CA ALA A 349 32.21 0.68 -28.39
C ALA A 349 31.19 -0.07 -29.27
N TYR A 350 30.62 0.59 -30.28
CA TYR A 350 29.72 -0.07 -31.25
C TYR A 350 30.37 -1.28 -31.94
N LYS A 351 31.70 -1.25 -32.13
CA LYS A 351 32.48 -2.38 -32.68
C LYS A 351 32.38 -3.66 -31.84
N LYS A 352 32.10 -3.54 -30.54
CA LYS A 352 31.97 -4.66 -29.60
C LYS A 352 30.50 -4.96 -29.24
N GLY A 353 29.54 -4.33 -29.93
CA GLY A 353 28.10 -4.54 -29.72
C GLY A 353 27.51 -3.75 -28.55
N ILE A 354 26.20 -3.59 -28.56
CA ILE A 354 25.43 -2.93 -27.49
C ILE A 354 25.43 -3.83 -26.24
N PRO A 355 25.67 -3.29 -25.04
CA PRO A 355 25.57 -4.05 -23.78
C PRO A 355 24.20 -4.72 -23.61
N ASN A 356 24.18 -5.93 -23.06
CA ASN A 356 22.94 -6.64 -22.77
C ASN A 356 22.35 -6.18 -21.43
N ASP A 357 21.02 -6.03 -21.36
CA ASP A 357 20.28 -5.79 -20.12
C ASP A 357 19.83 -7.14 -19.53
N PRO A 358 20.39 -7.58 -18.38
CA PRO A 358 20.00 -8.83 -17.75
C PRO A 358 18.68 -8.72 -16.96
N SER A 359 18.09 -7.53 -16.83
CA SER A 359 16.87 -7.32 -16.06
C SER A 359 15.62 -7.59 -16.89
N GLY A 360 14.64 -8.31 -16.33
CA GLY A 360 13.45 -8.76 -17.08
C GLY A 360 12.44 -7.66 -17.44
N ASN A 361 12.56 -6.46 -16.86
CA ASN A 361 11.62 -5.34 -17.03
C ASN A 361 12.32 -3.97 -17.23
N GLY A 362 13.66 -3.91 -17.27
CA GLY A 362 14.44 -2.67 -17.13
C GLY A 362 14.86 -1.98 -18.42
N GLY A 363 14.00 -2.05 -19.45
CA GLY A 363 14.20 -1.32 -20.70
C GLY A 363 14.60 0.13 -20.45
N GLY A 364 15.55 0.61 -21.23
CA GLY A 364 16.06 1.98 -21.13
C GLY A 364 16.65 2.45 -22.45
N PHE A 365 17.69 3.27 -22.39
CA PHE A 365 18.13 4.05 -23.55
C PHE A 365 19.48 3.60 -24.07
N VAL A 366 19.64 3.65 -25.39
CA VAL A 366 20.94 3.53 -26.05
C VAL A 366 21.15 4.78 -26.89
N PHE A 367 22.10 5.61 -26.48
CA PHE A 367 22.43 6.87 -27.13
C PHE A 367 23.68 6.71 -28.00
N ASP A 368 23.57 7.13 -29.27
CA ASP A 368 24.68 7.10 -30.23
C ASP A 368 25.44 8.42 -30.24
N CYS A 369 26.66 8.41 -29.70
CA CYS A 369 27.51 9.60 -29.65
C CYS A 369 28.37 9.79 -30.91
N ARG A 370 28.20 8.97 -31.97
CA ARG A 370 29.10 9.01 -33.14
C ARG A 370 28.96 10.27 -33.99
N ALA A 371 27.85 10.99 -33.87
CA ALA A 371 27.60 12.25 -34.57
C ALA A 371 28.46 13.41 -34.05
N ILE A 372 28.81 13.42 -32.76
CA ILE A 372 29.59 14.47 -32.10
C ILE A 372 31.03 14.49 -32.63
N ASN A 373 31.66 15.66 -32.68
CA ASN A 373 33.06 15.84 -33.04
C ASN A 373 34.00 14.83 -32.35
N ASN A 374 34.90 14.21 -33.11
CA ASN A 374 35.62 13.00 -32.70
C ASN A 374 37.09 13.29 -32.30
N PRO A 375 37.45 13.27 -31.00
CA PRO A 375 38.81 13.54 -30.54
C PRO A 375 39.84 12.55 -31.10
N GLY A 376 39.45 11.28 -31.25
CA GLY A 376 40.33 10.22 -31.78
C GLY A 376 40.75 10.36 -33.25
N LYS A 377 40.39 11.46 -33.94
CA LYS A 377 40.99 11.83 -35.23
C LYS A 377 42.37 12.49 -35.07
N TYR A 378 42.67 13.04 -33.89
CA TYR A 378 43.90 13.77 -33.64
C TYR A 378 44.81 12.94 -32.73
N GLU A 379 46.04 12.70 -33.19
CA GLU A 379 47.01 11.84 -32.51
C GLU A 379 47.26 12.25 -31.06
N ARG A 380 47.22 13.56 -30.78
CA ARG A 380 47.37 14.13 -29.43
C ARG A 380 46.32 13.67 -28.41
N TYR A 381 45.16 13.18 -28.85
CA TYR A 381 44.07 12.72 -27.96
C TYR A 381 43.97 11.19 -27.84
N ASN A 382 44.79 10.43 -28.56
CA ASN A 382 44.66 8.96 -28.64
C ASN A 382 44.90 8.24 -27.32
N HIS A 383 45.72 8.81 -26.42
CA HIS A 383 46.05 8.21 -25.13
C HIS A 383 45.13 8.67 -23.99
N PHE A 384 44.27 9.66 -24.26
CA PHE A 384 43.32 10.19 -23.29
C PHE A 384 41.96 9.52 -23.46
N THR A 385 41.13 9.60 -22.43
CA THR A 385 39.75 9.13 -22.38
C THR A 385 38.79 10.31 -22.23
N GLY A 386 37.49 10.05 -22.25
CA GLY A 386 36.48 11.06 -21.97
C GLY A 386 36.50 11.62 -20.54
N LEU A 387 37.34 11.08 -19.65
CA LEU A 387 37.52 11.56 -18.28
C LEU A 387 38.68 12.55 -18.14
N ASP A 388 39.49 12.71 -19.19
CA ASP A 388 40.71 13.51 -19.13
C ASP A 388 40.46 14.94 -19.64
N GLU A 389 40.95 15.92 -18.89
CA GLU A 389 40.81 17.37 -19.17
C GLU A 389 41.07 17.77 -20.63
N PRO A 390 42.13 17.29 -21.33
CA PRO A 390 42.36 17.67 -22.74
C PRO A 390 41.24 17.23 -23.69
N VAL A 391 40.57 16.12 -23.38
CA VAL A 391 39.44 15.59 -24.16
C VAL A 391 38.15 16.27 -23.76
N ILE A 392 37.93 16.53 -22.47
CA ILE A 392 36.78 17.29 -21.95
C ILE A 392 36.72 18.66 -22.64
N HIS A 393 37.80 19.44 -22.56
CA HIS A 393 37.87 20.74 -23.21
C HIS A 393 37.62 20.67 -24.72
N PHE A 394 38.17 19.66 -25.40
CA PHE A 394 37.95 19.49 -26.84
C PHE A 394 36.48 19.21 -27.15
N LEU A 395 35.80 18.40 -26.35
CA LEU A 395 34.40 18.03 -26.57
C LEU A 395 33.46 19.20 -26.27
N GLU A 396 33.82 20.06 -25.31
CA GLU A 396 33.01 21.21 -24.89
C GLU A 396 33.25 22.47 -25.75
N GLU A 397 34.38 22.58 -26.45
CA GLU A 397 34.79 23.78 -27.19
C GLU A 397 33.76 24.23 -28.26
N ASP A 398 33.15 23.29 -28.98
CA ASP A 398 32.12 23.58 -29.98
C ASP A 398 30.68 23.50 -29.44
N GLY A 399 30.51 23.08 -28.18
CA GLY A 399 29.22 22.96 -27.50
C GLY A 399 28.30 21.84 -28.02
N GLU A 400 28.72 21.03 -28.99
CA GLU A 400 27.83 20.00 -29.55
C GLU A 400 27.51 18.91 -28.52
N ILE A 401 28.51 18.50 -27.72
CA ILE A 401 28.31 17.44 -26.73
C ILE A 401 27.40 17.87 -25.57
N THR A 402 27.48 19.14 -25.18
CA THR A 402 26.71 19.68 -24.06
C THR A 402 25.25 19.81 -24.47
N GLN A 403 24.96 20.33 -25.67
CA GLN A 403 23.60 20.36 -26.21
C GLN A 403 23.00 18.95 -26.36
N PHE A 404 23.80 17.99 -26.83
CA PHE A 404 23.36 16.59 -26.89
C PHE A 404 22.99 16.06 -25.50
N LEU A 405 23.83 16.31 -24.50
CA LEU A 405 23.58 15.86 -23.13
C LEU A 405 22.35 16.53 -22.50
N GLU A 406 22.07 17.80 -22.77
CA GLU A 406 20.85 18.47 -22.28
C GLU A 406 19.57 17.75 -22.74
N HIS A 407 19.53 17.30 -24.00
CA HIS A 407 18.40 16.53 -24.51
C HIS A 407 18.33 15.13 -23.88
N VAL A 408 19.48 14.49 -23.67
CA VAL A 408 19.56 13.22 -22.96
C VAL A 408 19.06 13.36 -21.52
N TYR A 409 19.48 14.38 -20.78
CA TYR A 409 18.98 14.66 -19.44
C TYR A 409 17.48 14.84 -19.44
N THR A 410 16.94 15.62 -20.39
CA THR A 410 15.50 15.87 -20.46
C THR A 410 14.67 14.59 -20.57
N ILE A 411 15.05 13.68 -21.49
CA ILE A 411 14.30 12.42 -21.69
C ILE A 411 14.55 11.42 -20.56
N VAL A 412 15.79 11.31 -20.08
CA VAL A 412 16.14 10.38 -19.00
C VAL A 412 15.51 10.82 -17.68
N ASP A 413 15.52 12.11 -17.35
CA ASP A 413 14.93 12.64 -16.12
C ASP A 413 13.43 12.34 -16.05
N ALA A 414 12.73 12.48 -17.18
CA ALA A 414 11.31 12.14 -17.27
C ALA A 414 11.07 10.65 -16.98
N SER A 415 11.93 9.77 -17.51
CA SER A 415 11.88 8.33 -17.26
C SER A 415 12.23 7.99 -15.82
N VAL A 416 13.33 8.53 -15.26
CA VAL A 416 13.75 8.27 -13.88
C VAL A 416 12.67 8.70 -12.90
N LYS A 417 12.08 9.89 -13.09
CA LYS A 417 10.93 10.34 -12.29
C LYS A 417 9.79 9.33 -12.33
N ARG A 418 9.37 8.90 -13.53
CA ARG A 418 8.30 7.91 -13.67
C ARG A 418 8.68 6.53 -13.11
N TYR A 419 9.95 6.16 -13.13
CA TYR A 419 10.40 4.88 -12.58
C TYR A 419 10.34 4.90 -11.05
N LEU A 420 10.73 6.02 -10.44
CA LEU A 420 10.57 6.26 -9.01
C LEU A 420 9.09 6.25 -8.61
N ASP A 421 8.24 6.99 -9.33
CA ASP A 421 6.79 7.05 -9.07
C ASP A 421 6.13 5.67 -9.13
N ARG A 422 6.62 4.81 -10.04
CA ARG A 422 6.08 3.45 -10.27
C ARG A 422 6.76 2.36 -9.44
N GLY A 423 7.80 2.68 -8.68
CA GLY A 423 8.55 1.72 -7.88
C GLY A 423 9.32 0.68 -8.70
N PHE A 424 9.79 1.05 -9.89
CA PHE A 424 10.73 0.20 -10.64
C PHE A 424 12.10 0.19 -9.97
N THR A 425 12.77 -0.95 -10.03
CA THR A 425 14.03 -1.19 -9.32
C THR A 425 15.26 -1.15 -10.21
N ASN A 426 15.10 -1.20 -11.54
CA ASN A 426 16.23 -1.24 -12.48
C ASN A 426 15.94 -0.38 -13.71
N LEU A 427 16.94 0.38 -14.17
CA LEU A 427 16.96 1.08 -15.45
C LEU A 427 18.37 1.01 -16.04
N MET A 428 18.49 0.60 -17.32
CA MET A 428 19.78 0.57 -18.00
C MET A 428 19.89 1.65 -19.07
N ILE A 429 20.98 2.41 -19.06
CA ILE A 429 21.29 3.45 -20.03
C ILE A 429 22.67 3.20 -20.61
N SER A 430 22.82 3.30 -21.93
CA SER A 430 24.09 3.03 -22.60
C SER A 430 24.46 4.13 -23.57
N PHE A 431 25.74 4.50 -23.59
CA PHE A 431 26.30 5.47 -24.54
C PHE A 431 27.30 4.78 -25.45
N GLY A 432 27.06 4.82 -26.76
CA GLY A 432 27.90 4.18 -27.76
C GLY A 432 28.74 5.18 -28.53
N CYS A 433 30.04 4.91 -28.70
CA CYS A 433 30.83 5.57 -29.73
C CYS A 433 31.67 4.57 -30.53
N THR A 434 32.48 5.02 -31.49
CA THR A 434 33.26 4.11 -32.35
C THR A 434 34.24 3.24 -31.56
N GLY A 435 34.94 3.84 -30.59
CA GLY A 435 36.03 3.19 -29.84
C GLY A 435 35.74 2.91 -28.37
N GLY A 436 34.64 3.44 -27.83
CA GLY A 436 34.32 3.30 -26.39
C GLY A 436 35.28 4.06 -25.46
N GLN A 437 35.89 5.16 -25.94
CA GLN A 437 37.01 5.81 -25.26
C GLN A 437 36.76 7.27 -24.87
N HIS A 438 36.21 8.09 -25.78
CA HIS A 438 36.06 9.53 -25.56
C HIS A 438 34.60 9.93 -25.33
N ARG A 439 33.85 10.15 -26.42
CA ARG A 439 32.49 10.70 -26.41
C ARG A 439 31.51 9.90 -25.54
N SER A 440 31.55 8.56 -25.64
CA SER A 440 30.69 7.69 -24.83
C SER A 440 31.07 7.70 -23.36
N VAL A 441 32.37 7.79 -23.05
CA VAL A 441 32.88 7.79 -21.67
C VAL A 441 32.47 9.10 -20.99
N TYR A 442 32.73 10.23 -21.65
CA TYR A 442 32.29 11.56 -21.20
C TYR A 442 30.78 11.59 -20.95
N SER A 443 29.98 11.17 -21.93
CA SER A 443 28.51 11.22 -21.81
C SER A 443 27.96 10.34 -20.68
N ALA A 444 28.54 9.15 -20.49
CA ALA A 444 28.14 8.24 -19.42
C ALA A 444 28.50 8.77 -18.03
N GLN A 445 29.70 9.34 -17.87
CA GLN A 445 30.15 9.94 -16.61
C GLN A 445 29.22 11.11 -16.21
N HIS A 446 28.98 12.02 -17.14
CA HIS A 446 28.15 13.20 -16.91
C HIS A 446 26.69 12.85 -16.57
N LEU A 447 26.10 11.83 -17.23
CA LEU A 447 24.76 11.38 -16.85
C LEU A 447 24.73 10.73 -15.46
N ALA A 448 25.76 9.96 -15.09
CA ALA A 448 25.83 9.34 -13.78
C ALA A 448 25.84 10.38 -12.66
N GLU A 449 26.69 11.39 -12.80
CA GLU A 449 26.79 12.50 -11.85
C GLU A 449 25.49 13.30 -11.78
N HIS A 450 24.89 13.62 -12.93
CA HIS A 450 23.61 14.33 -13.01
C HIS A 450 22.49 13.58 -12.30
N LEU A 451 22.31 12.29 -12.58
CA LEU A 451 21.23 11.50 -11.96
C LEU A 451 21.43 11.31 -10.46
N HIS A 452 22.66 11.07 -10.05
CA HIS A 452 22.98 10.94 -8.62
C HIS A 452 22.74 12.27 -7.89
N ALA A 453 23.22 13.40 -8.42
CA ALA A 453 23.04 14.71 -7.81
C ALA A 453 21.57 15.16 -7.78
N LYS A 454 20.80 14.86 -8.85
CA LYS A 454 19.42 15.33 -9.00
C LYS A 454 18.39 14.46 -8.27
N PHE A 455 18.56 13.15 -8.30
CA PHE A 455 17.55 12.20 -7.79
C PHE A 455 18.03 11.38 -6.58
N GLY A 456 19.32 11.42 -6.23
CA GLY A 456 19.88 10.62 -5.14
C GLY A 456 19.82 9.12 -5.37
N VAL A 457 19.58 8.67 -6.61
CA VAL A 457 19.50 7.25 -6.96
C VAL A 457 20.87 6.60 -6.93
N LYS A 458 20.89 5.27 -6.72
CA LYS A 458 22.11 4.48 -6.88
C LYS A 458 22.45 4.38 -8.36
N VAL A 459 23.71 4.66 -8.72
CA VAL A 459 24.20 4.54 -10.10
C VAL A 459 25.37 3.57 -10.17
N ASP A 460 25.25 2.53 -10.98
CA ASP A 460 26.32 1.61 -11.38
C ASP A 460 26.87 2.06 -12.74
N LEU A 461 28.01 2.75 -12.74
CA LEU A 461 28.65 3.28 -13.95
C LEU A 461 29.79 2.34 -14.39
N THR A 462 29.71 1.86 -15.63
CA THR A 462 30.74 1.02 -16.24
C THR A 462 31.25 1.62 -17.55
N HIS A 463 32.56 1.87 -17.64
CA HIS A 463 33.24 2.18 -18.90
C HIS A 463 33.86 0.91 -19.49
N ARG A 464 33.08 0.19 -20.32
CA ARG A 464 33.36 -1.18 -20.74
C ARG A 464 34.73 -1.37 -21.40
N GLU A 465 35.12 -0.49 -22.32
CA GLU A 465 36.42 -0.61 -23.01
C GLU A 465 37.60 -0.05 -22.20
N GLN A 466 37.33 0.75 -21.16
CA GLN A 466 38.36 1.27 -20.26
C GLN A 466 38.56 0.37 -19.03
N ASN A 467 37.67 -0.60 -18.79
CA ASN A 467 37.62 -1.44 -17.59
C ASN A 467 37.57 -0.61 -16.30
N ILE A 468 36.78 0.47 -16.31
CA ILE A 468 36.56 1.33 -15.15
C ILE A 468 35.13 1.11 -14.68
N GLU A 469 34.97 0.88 -13.39
CA GLU A 469 33.67 0.76 -12.72
C GLU A 469 33.63 1.77 -11.56
N GLN A 470 32.50 2.45 -11.42
CA GLN A 470 32.24 3.42 -10.36
C GLN A 470 30.82 3.21 -9.83
N ILE A 471 30.67 3.27 -8.50
CA ILE A 471 29.36 3.17 -7.84
C ILE A 471 29.10 4.49 -7.13
N PHE A 472 27.98 5.11 -7.48
CA PHE A 472 27.42 6.23 -6.74
C PHE A 472 26.33 5.66 -5.82
N ASP A 473 26.60 5.62 -4.51
CA ASP A 473 25.64 5.11 -3.53
C ASP A 473 24.41 6.02 -3.44
N ALA A 474 23.24 5.46 -3.13
CA ALA A 474 22.03 6.27 -3.00
C ALA A 474 22.12 7.25 -1.82
N ILE A 475 21.56 8.46 -1.99
CA ILE A 475 21.43 9.46 -0.92
C ILE A 475 20.11 9.17 -0.19
N LEU A 476 20.21 8.68 1.06
CA LEU A 476 19.08 8.30 1.91
C LEU A 476 18.31 9.49 2.48
#